data_AF-A0A7S1C8N3-F1
#
_entry.id   AF-A0A7S1C8N3-F1
#
_cell.length_a   1.000
_cell.length_b   1.000
_cell.length_c   1.000
_cell.angle_alpha   90.00
_cell.angle_beta   90.00
_cell.angle_gamma   90.00
#
_symmetry.space_group_name_H-M   'P 1'
#
loop_
_entity.id
_entity.type
_entity.pdbx_description
1 polymer ?
#
loop_
_entity_poly.entity_id
_entity_poly.type
_entity_poly.pdbx_seq_one_letter_code
_entity_poly.pdbx_strand_id
1 'polypeptide(L)'
;AAGEAQCVCSASSCSDGYKNLDETDVDCGGGQCDACAVGKACNSGGDCGTGICSATTWTCVTSCTSGVLDGSETDVDCGGSCDACGDGKNCLVDGDCLSGSCGGGVCADVTAPALTSSYPSVDNVAGTTADLHTAIDEPGQFWWIAVPASASAPSVAQVVAGTHPTSGLPHDSGGPVSAPTADQDVVEGMVNLLEETDYVAYVVAEDDAGNRHTSVSSAAFTTLDESPPVFEVSPQL
;
A
#
# COMPACT_ATOMS: atom_id res chain seq x y z
N ALA A 1 -35.28 36.92 -57.60
CA ALA A 1 -35.82 36.26 -56.40
C ALA A 1 -34.65 35.65 -55.65
N ALA A 2 -34.09 36.38 -54.68
CA ALA A 2 -33.08 35.85 -53.78
C ALA A 2 -33.83 35.22 -52.60
N GLY A 3 -33.67 33.90 -52.41
CA GLY A 3 -34.22 33.20 -51.27
C GLY A 3 -33.36 33.48 -50.05
N GLU A 4 -33.93 34.11 -49.04
CA GLU A 4 -33.28 34.28 -47.75
C GLU A 4 -33.23 32.92 -47.03
N ALA A 5 -32.03 32.43 -46.75
CA ALA A 5 -31.84 31.34 -45.83
C ALA A 5 -32.17 31.86 -44.42
N GLN A 6 -33.41 31.62 -43.98
CA GLN A 6 -33.81 31.92 -42.62
C GLN A 6 -33.00 31.01 -41.68
N CYS A 7 -32.14 31.63 -40.87
CA CYS A 7 -31.61 31.01 -39.66
C CYS A 7 -32.80 30.89 -38.69
N VAL A 8 -33.56 29.81 -38.83
CA VAL A 8 -34.64 29.49 -37.89
C VAL A 8 -33.93 28.96 -36.64
N CYS A 9 -34.02 29.68 -35.50
CA CYS A 9 -33.75 29.05 -34.22
C CYS A 9 -34.73 27.87 -34.11
N SER A 10 -34.23 26.64 -34.20
CA SER A 10 -35.01 25.47 -33.76
C SER A 10 -35.45 25.76 -32.33
N ALA A 11 -36.73 25.49 -32.04
CA ALA A 11 -37.24 25.63 -30.69
C ALA A 11 -36.38 24.79 -29.75
N SER A 12 -35.95 25.39 -28.63
CA SER A 12 -35.20 24.71 -27.58
C SER A 12 -35.90 23.42 -27.17
N SER A 13 -35.16 22.31 -27.12
CA SER A 13 -35.69 20.98 -26.83
C SER A 13 -34.67 20.14 -26.07
N CYS A 14 -35.15 19.12 -25.35
CA CYS A 14 -34.34 18.19 -24.56
C CYS A 14 -33.40 17.26 -25.36
N SER A 15 -33.11 17.56 -26.63
CA SER A 15 -32.34 16.69 -27.55
C SER A 15 -31.73 17.49 -28.71
N ASP A 16 -31.46 18.78 -28.50
CA ASP A 16 -30.94 19.68 -29.54
C ASP A 16 -29.41 19.85 -29.49
N GLY A 17 -28.72 19.19 -28.56
CA GLY A 17 -27.27 19.23 -28.43
C GLY A 17 -26.74 20.43 -27.63
N TYR A 18 -27.63 21.24 -27.07
CA TYR A 18 -27.27 22.42 -26.29
C TYR A 18 -27.91 22.38 -24.91
N LYS A 19 -27.11 22.59 -23.85
CA LYS A 19 -27.63 22.79 -22.49
C LYS A 19 -28.52 24.03 -22.43
N ASN A 20 -29.83 23.83 -22.51
CA ASN A 20 -30.81 24.91 -22.52
C ASN A 20 -32.07 24.54 -21.73
N LEU A 21 -33.08 25.42 -21.70
CA LEU A 21 -34.22 25.29 -20.78
C LEU A 21 -33.74 25.12 -19.32
N ASP A 22 -34.36 24.24 -18.54
CA ASP A 22 -33.98 23.95 -17.14
C ASP A 22 -33.02 22.75 -17.02
N GLU A 23 -32.42 22.29 -18.12
CA GLU A 23 -31.51 21.12 -18.15
C GLU A 23 -30.32 21.25 -17.20
N THR A 24 -29.98 20.15 -16.53
CA THR A 24 -28.81 20.10 -15.65
C THR A 24 -27.54 19.67 -16.38
N ASP A 25 -27.66 18.94 -17.49
CA ASP A 25 -26.58 18.67 -18.45
C ASP A 25 -27.16 18.69 -19.88
N VAL A 26 -26.30 18.71 -20.90
CA VAL A 26 -26.71 18.76 -22.32
C VAL A 26 -27.72 17.64 -22.61
N ASP A 27 -28.93 18.04 -23.01
CA ASP A 27 -30.04 17.16 -23.40
C ASP A 27 -30.61 16.28 -22.27
N CYS A 28 -30.44 16.64 -20.99
CA CYS A 28 -31.01 15.88 -19.87
C CYS A 28 -31.19 16.66 -18.56
N GLY A 29 -32.02 16.11 -17.67
CA GLY A 29 -32.26 16.62 -16.32
C GLY A 29 -33.21 17.83 -16.27
N GLY A 30 -33.23 18.54 -15.14
CA GLY A 30 -34.07 19.73 -14.99
C GLY A 30 -35.55 19.44 -14.75
N GLY A 31 -35.90 18.18 -14.51
CA GLY A 31 -37.27 17.71 -14.28
C GLY A 31 -38.26 17.85 -15.45
N GLN A 32 -37.88 18.54 -16.54
CA GLN A 32 -38.65 18.63 -17.78
C GLN A 32 -38.13 17.70 -18.89
N CYS A 33 -36.86 17.33 -18.81
CA CYS A 33 -36.21 16.39 -19.71
C CYS A 33 -36.00 15.03 -19.05
N ASP A 34 -35.65 14.02 -19.85
CA ASP A 34 -35.31 12.69 -19.34
C ASP A 34 -34.14 12.78 -18.36
N ALA A 35 -34.14 11.88 -17.38
CA ALA A 35 -33.12 11.88 -16.34
C ALA A 35 -31.73 11.56 -16.92
N CYS A 36 -30.73 12.29 -16.46
CA CYS A 36 -29.35 12.17 -16.88
C CYS A 36 -28.71 10.83 -16.46
N ALA A 37 -27.83 10.31 -17.31
CA ALA A 37 -27.02 9.13 -17.02
C ALA A 37 -25.91 9.44 -15.99
N VAL A 38 -25.30 8.40 -15.42
CA VAL A 38 -24.16 8.52 -14.50
C VAL A 38 -23.03 9.34 -15.15
N GLY A 39 -22.40 10.23 -14.36
CA GLY A 39 -21.32 11.14 -14.77
C GLY A 39 -21.79 12.48 -15.33
N LYS A 40 -23.09 12.66 -15.57
CA LYS A 40 -23.69 13.91 -16.06
C LYS A 40 -24.01 14.88 -14.93
N ALA A 41 -23.98 16.17 -15.20
CA ALA A 41 -24.27 17.21 -14.22
C ALA A 41 -25.74 17.17 -13.73
N CYS A 42 -25.92 17.39 -12.44
CA CYS A 42 -27.22 17.38 -11.77
C CYS A 42 -27.26 18.47 -10.69
N ASN A 43 -28.47 18.90 -10.32
CA ASN A 43 -28.69 19.81 -9.19
C ASN A 43 -29.50 19.14 -8.07
N SER A 44 -30.14 18.00 -8.38
CA SER A 44 -30.98 17.22 -7.48
C SER A 44 -31.02 15.76 -7.91
N GLY A 45 -31.42 14.86 -7.00
CA GLY A 45 -31.56 13.44 -7.33
C GLY A 45 -32.54 13.15 -8.47
N GLY A 46 -33.56 14.00 -8.65
CA GLY A 46 -34.54 13.87 -9.75
C GLY A 46 -33.95 14.10 -11.15
N ASP A 47 -32.77 14.72 -11.23
CA ASP A 47 -32.08 14.92 -12.50
C ASP A 47 -31.36 13.66 -12.97
N CYS A 48 -31.25 12.62 -12.13
CA CYS A 48 -30.44 11.45 -12.39
C CYS A 48 -31.30 10.20 -12.56
N GLY A 49 -30.98 9.38 -13.57
CA GLY A 49 -31.66 8.09 -13.77
C GLY A 49 -31.50 7.13 -12.58
N THR A 50 -30.43 7.32 -11.79
CA THR A 50 -30.17 6.61 -10.53
C THR A 50 -30.93 7.16 -9.34
N GLY A 51 -31.51 8.37 -9.45
CA GLY A 51 -32.08 9.10 -8.32
C GLY A 51 -31.05 9.77 -7.40
N ILE A 52 -29.75 9.64 -7.68
CA ILE A 52 -28.67 10.11 -6.81
C ILE A 52 -27.83 11.15 -7.54
N CYS A 53 -27.80 12.36 -6.97
CA CYS A 53 -26.93 13.45 -7.38
C CYS A 53 -25.89 13.69 -6.29
N SER A 54 -24.61 13.51 -6.60
CA SER A 54 -23.53 13.68 -5.61
C SER A 54 -23.44 15.13 -5.14
N ALA A 55 -23.46 15.36 -3.83
CA ALA A 55 -23.30 16.69 -3.25
C ALA A 55 -21.87 17.26 -3.39
N THR A 56 -20.90 16.40 -3.72
CA THR A 56 -19.49 16.77 -3.87
C THR A 56 -19.17 17.10 -5.32
N THR A 57 -19.51 16.20 -6.26
CA THR A 57 -19.16 16.36 -7.68
C THR A 57 -20.26 17.02 -8.50
N TRP A 58 -21.47 17.16 -7.96
CA TRP A 58 -22.66 17.65 -8.68
C TRP A 58 -22.95 16.87 -9.96
N THR A 59 -22.65 15.57 -9.93
CA THR A 59 -22.90 14.63 -11.02
C THR A 59 -23.77 13.47 -10.58
N CYS A 60 -24.51 12.89 -11.52
CA CYS A 60 -25.27 11.67 -11.31
C CYS A 60 -24.33 10.52 -11.03
N VAL A 61 -24.60 9.78 -9.95
CA VAL A 61 -23.76 8.68 -9.46
C VAL A 61 -24.63 7.48 -9.12
N THR A 62 -24.03 6.31 -8.96
CA THR A 62 -24.70 5.14 -8.36
C THR A 62 -24.56 5.19 -6.84
N SER A 63 -25.23 4.28 -6.14
CA SER A 63 -24.96 4.06 -4.71
C SER A 63 -23.45 3.90 -4.47
N CYS A 64 -22.81 2.99 -5.22
CA CYS A 64 -21.39 2.61 -5.15
C CYS A 64 -20.36 3.74 -5.39
N THR A 65 -20.78 4.98 -5.65
CA THR A 65 -19.91 6.14 -5.88
C THR A 65 -20.55 7.43 -5.36
N SER A 66 -21.53 7.30 -4.47
CA SER A 66 -22.34 8.39 -3.94
C SER A 66 -21.64 9.19 -2.85
N GLY A 67 -20.63 8.62 -2.20
CA GLY A 67 -19.95 9.21 -1.04
C GLY A 67 -20.73 9.06 0.26
N VAL A 68 -21.81 8.28 0.26
CA VAL A 68 -22.64 7.99 1.44
C VAL A 68 -22.93 6.49 1.50
N LEU A 69 -23.15 5.95 2.70
CA LEU A 69 -23.55 4.55 2.86
C LEU A 69 -25.03 4.40 2.47
N ASP A 70 -25.30 3.88 1.28
CA ASP A 70 -26.67 3.66 0.80
C ASP A 70 -26.82 2.38 -0.06
N GLY A 71 -28.04 2.14 -0.57
CA GLY A 71 -28.33 0.94 -1.33
C GLY A 71 -28.10 -0.36 -0.53
N SER A 72 -27.20 -1.21 -1.04
CA SER A 72 -26.80 -2.48 -0.41
C SER A 72 -25.34 -2.51 0.04
N GLU A 73 -24.71 -1.34 0.15
CA GLU A 73 -23.33 -1.22 0.58
C GLU A 73 -23.13 -1.68 2.02
N THR A 74 -21.93 -2.17 2.33
CA THR A 74 -21.53 -2.52 3.69
C THR A 74 -20.60 -1.48 4.31
N ASP A 75 -19.83 -0.76 3.49
CA ASP A 75 -19.15 0.48 3.84
C ASP A 75 -19.37 1.49 2.71
N VAL A 76 -19.12 2.78 2.96
CA VAL A 76 -19.35 3.86 1.99
C VAL A 76 -18.74 3.51 0.64
N ASP A 77 -19.60 3.44 -0.39
CA ASP A 77 -19.24 3.16 -1.78
C ASP A 77 -18.67 1.74 -2.08
N CYS A 78 -18.82 0.77 -1.18
CA CYS A 78 -18.34 -0.60 -1.41
C CYS A 78 -19.14 -1.70 -0.68
N GLY A 79 -18.95 -2.95 -1.11
CA GLY A 79 -19.61 -4.13 -0.56
C GLY A 79 -21.03 -4.38 -1.09
N GLY A 80 -21.59 -5.55 -0.78
CA GLY A 80 -22.90 -5.99 -1.25
C GLY A 80 -22.96 -6.17 -2.77
N SER A 81 -23.64 -5.24 -3.45
CA SER A 81 -23.73 -5.23 -4.93
C SER A 81 -22.63 -4.39 -5.60
N CYS A 82 -21.82 -3.69 -4.82
CA CYS A 82 -20.72 -2.87 -5.28
C CYS A 82 -19.41 -3.69 -5.32
N ASP A 83 -18.33 -3.06 -5.76
CA ASP A 83 -17.00 -3.66 -5.64
C ASP A 83 -16.67 -3.94 -4.16
N ALA A 84 -15.89 -4.99 -3.90
CA ALA A 84 -15.53 -5.37 -2.55
C ALA A 84 -14.68 -4.27 -1.87
N CYS A 85 -14.88 -4.12 -0.57
CA CYS A 85 -14.19 -3.16 0.27
C CYS A 85 -12.75 -3.58 0.59
N GLY A 86 -11.85 -2.61 0.72
CA GLY A 86 -10.50 -2.85 1.22
C GLY A 86 -10.44 -3.15 2.72
N ASP A 87 -9.25 -3.47 3.21
CA ASP A 87 -9.04 -3.85 4.61
C ASP A 87 -9.42 -2.72 5.58
N GLY A 88 -9.92 -3.08 6.76
CA GLY A 88 -10.40 -2.13 7.77
C GLY A 88 -11.79 -1.53 7.50
N LYS A 89 -12.42 -1.84 6.36
CA LYS A 89 -13.78 -1.40 6.01
C LYS A 89 -14.86 -2.32 6.57
N ASN A 90 -16.06 -1.80 6.78
CA ASN A 90 -17.20 -2.56 7.27
C ASN A 90 -17.69 -3.60 6.25
N CYS A 91 -18.03 -4.78 6.74
CA CYS A 91 -18.52 -5.90 5.93
C CYS A 91 -19.61 -6.69 6.66
N LEU A 92 -20.42 -7.44 5.91
CA LEU A 92 -21.40 -8.38 6.46
C LEU A 92 -21.07 -9.82 6.11
N VAL A 93 -20.47 -10.05 4.95
CA VAL A 93 -20.02 -11.36 4.45
C VAL A 93 -18.64 -11.27 3.83
N ASP A 94 -17.95 -12.40 3.73
CA ASP A 94 -16.61 -12.52 3.15
C ASP A 94 -16.50 -11.90 1.74
N GLY A 95 -17.56 -12.01 0.94
CA GLY A 95 -17.61 -11.45 -0.41
C GLY A 95 -17.63 -9.92 -0.46
N ASP A 96 -17.89 -9.24 0.66
CA ASP A 96 -17.82 -7.78 0.74
C ASP A 96 -16.38 -7.28 0.85
N CYS A 97 -15.38 -8.16 1.01
CA CYS A 97 -13.98 -7.79 1.23
C CYS A 97 -13.08 -8.22 0.08
N LEU A 98 -12.14 -7.35 -0.31
CA LEU A 98 -11.11 -7.68 -1.31
C LEU A 98 -10.24 -8.85 -0.84
N SER A 99 -9.99 -8.94 0.47
CA SER A 99 -9.31 -10.07 1.11
C SER A 99 -10.13 -11.37 1.12
N GLY A 100 -11.44 -11.29 0.85
CA GLY A 100 -12.36 -12.41 0.97
C GLY A 100 -12.58 -12.88 2.41
N SER A 101 -12.32 -12.03 3.41
CA SER A 101 -12.42 -12.38 4.83
C SER A 101 -13.09 -11.26 5.63
N CYS A 102 -14.33 -11.49 6.04
CA CYS A 102 -15.07 -10.59 6.91
C CYS A 102 -15.00 -11.06 8.37
N GLY A 103 -14.09 -10.45 9.14
CA GLY A 103 -13.84 -10.80 10.53
C GLY A 103 -14.38 -9.73 11.49
N GLY A 104 -15.30 -10.09 12.38
CA GLY A 104 -15.80 -9.14 13.38
C GLY A 104 -16.56 -7.93 12.80
N GLY A 105 -17.11 -8.07 11.58
CA GLY A 105 -17.81 -7.00 10.86
C GLY A 105 -16.88 -6.04 10.12
N VAL A 106 -15.58 -6.36 10.02
CA VAL A 106 -14.58 -5.57 9.31
C VAL A 106 -13.78 -6.47 8.37
N CYS A 107 -13.43 -5.96 7.19
CA CYS A 107 -12.56 -6.63 6.24
C CYS A 107 -11.19 -6.82 6.87
N ALA A 108 -10.82 -8.08 7.05
CA ALA A 108 -9.56 -8.45 7.65
C ALA A 108 -8.44 -8.33 6.62
N ASP A 109 -7.33 -7.73 7.03
CA ASP A 109 -6.07 -7.88 6.33
C ASP A 109 -5.53 -9.31 6.55
N VAL A 110 -5.21 -9.96 5.44
CA VAL A 110 -4.72 -11.36 5.38
C VAL A 110 -3.39 -11.47 4.64
N THR A 111 -2.80 -10.33 4.29
CA THR A 111 -1.57 -10.21 3.53
C THR A 111 -0.47 -9.72 4.46
N ALA A 112 0.72 -10.31 4.35
CA ALA A 112 1.88 -9.84 5.11
C ALA A 112 2.43 -8.55 4.51
N PRO A 113 3.09 -7.69 5.31
CA PRO A 113 3.64 -6.42 4.85
C PRO A 113 4.69 -6.68 3.79
N ALA A 114 4.73 -5.94 2.69
CA ALA A 114 5.84 -6.00 1.75
C ALA A 114 6.98 -5.09 2.22
N LEU A 115 8.23 -5.47 1.90
CA LEU A 115 9.33 -4.51 2.02
C LEU A 115 9.26 -3.52 0.87
N THR A 116 9.40 -2.24 1.19
CA THR A 116 9.46 -1.18 0.19
C THR A 116 10.65 -1.42 -0.74
N SER A 117 10.52 -1.05 -2.01
CA SER A 117 11.60 -1.21 -2.99
C SER A 117 12.92 -0.63 -2.45
N SER A 118 14.02 -1.38 -2.61
CA SER A 118 15.38 -1.12 -2.08
C SER A 118 15.65 -1.53 -0.61
N TYR A 119 14.67 -2.08 0.10
CA TYR A 119 14.85 -2.62 1.44
C TYR A 119 14.82 -4.17 1.47
N PRO A 120 15.54 -4.82 2.41
CA PRO A 120 16.44 -4.19 3.37
C PRO A 120 17.70 -3.69 2.65
N SER A 121 18.38 -2.71 3.24
CA SER A 121 19.69 -2.25 2.78
C SER A 121 20.64 -2.07 3.96
N VAL A 122 21.94 -2.04 3.68
CA VAL A 122 22.97 -1.88 4.71
C VAL A 122 23.90 -0.75 4.32
N ASP A 123 24.14 0.19 5.23
CA ASP A 123 25.09 1.28 5.06
C ASP A 123 25.97 1.48 6.31
N ASN A 124 26.75 2.56 6.35
CA ASN A 124 27.65 2.91 7.47
C ASN A 124 28.51 1.74 8.00
N VAL A 125 28.96 0.88 7.08
CA VAL A 125 29.72 -0.33 7.40
C VAL A 125 31.12 0.03 7.90
N ALA A 126 31.44 -0.40 9.11
CA ALA A 126 32.75 -0.28 9.75
C ALA A 126 33.38 -1.66 9.97
N GLY A 127 34.45 -1.75 10.76
CA GLY A 127 35.11 -3.03 11.05
C GLY A 127 34.24 -4.02 11.83
N THR A 128 33.46 -3.53 12.79
CA THR A 128 32.66 -4.40 13.69
C THR A 128 31.19 -3.98 13.81
N THR A 129 30.77 -2.98 13.03
CA THR A 129 29.42 -2.42 13.03
C THR A 129 28.92 -2.13 11.62
N ALA A 130 27.61 -2.04 11.44
CA ALA A 130 26.96 -1.61 10.21
C ALA A 130 25.52 -1.17 10.52
N ASP A 131 24.91 -0.30 9.71
CA ASP A 131 23.53 0.11 9.92
C ASP A 131 22.59 -0.64 8.96
N LEU A 132 21.58 -1.30 9.51
CA LEU A 132 20.53 -1.99 8.77
C LEU A 132 19.33 -1.06 8.61
N HIS A 133 18.98 -0.80 7.35
CA HIS A 133 17.82 -0.03 6.95
C HIS A 133 16.68 -0.97 6.53
N THR A 134 15.48 -0.73 7.07
CA THR A 134 14.27 -1.51 6.77
C THR A 134 13.06 -0.59 6.68
N ALA A 135 12.27 -0.73 5.60
CA ALA A 135 10.96 -0.11 5.44
C ALA A 135 9.94 -1.13 4.94
N ILE A 136 8.74 -1.11 5.51
CA ILE A 136 7.59 -1.94 5.16
C ILE A 136 6.44 -1.07 4.65
N ASP A 137 5.62 -1.56 3.73
CA ASP A 137 4.55 -0.80 3.06
C ASP A 137 3.28 -0.60 3.90
N GLU A 138 3.26 -1.11 5.13
CA GLU A 138 2.20 -0.93 6.11
C GLU A 138 2.74 -1.02 7.55
N PRO A 139 1.97 -0.56 8.57
CA PRO A 139 2.40 -0.63 9.96
C PRO A 139 2.61 -2.07 10.45
N GLY A 140 3.67 -2.26 11.23
CA GLY A 140 3.97 -3.54 11.85
C GLY A 140 5.28 -3.57 12.59
N GLN A 141 5.94 -4.72 12.54
CA GLN A 141 7.22 -4.97 13.18
C GLN A 141 8.11 -5.90 12.35
N PHE A 142 9.41 -5.84 12.60
CA PHE A 142 10.37 -6.73 11.95
C PHE A 142 11.44 -7.27 12.89
N TRP A 143 12.04 -8.39 12.48
CA TRP A 143 13.19 -9.02 13.12
C TRP A 143 14.32 -9.12 12.12
N TRP A 144 15.55 -9.10 12.62
CA TRP A 144 16.71 -9.21 11.78
C TRP A 144 17.83 -10.02 12.43
N ILE A 145 18.63 -10.68 11.60
CA ILE A 145 19.88 -11.33 12.03
C ILE A 145 20.99 -11.07 11.03
N ALA A 146 22.23 -10.90 11.51
CA ALA A 146 23.43 -10.83 10.70
C ALA A 146 24.23 -12.13 10.83
N VAL A 147 24.43 -12.83 9.71
CA VAL A 147 25.18 -14.08 9.65
C VAL A 147 26.27 -14.02 8.58
N PRO A 148 27.42 -14.69 8.76
CA PRO A 148 28.46 -14.74 7.73
C PRO A 148 27.89 -15.26 6.41
N ALA A 149 28.30 -14.68 5.27
CA ALA A 149 27.79 -15.04 3.95
C ALA A 149 28.12 -16.49 3.53
N SER A 150 29.09 -17.11 4.21
CA SER A 150 29.42 -18.53 4.03
C SER A 150 28.45 -19.49 4.73
N ALA A 151 27.59 -18.98 5.62
CA ALA A 151 26.56 -19.76 6.29
C ALA A 151 25.37 -20.04 5.36
N SER A 152 24.59 -21.08 5.70
CA SER A 152 23.29 -21.30 5.07
C SER A 152 22.30 -20.20 5.46
N ALA A 153 21.44 -19.80 4.53
CA ALA A 153 20.37 -18.84 4.82
C ALA A 153 19.46 -19.33 5.97
N PRO A 154 19.07 -18.46 6.91
CA PRO A 154 18.15 -18.78 8.00
C PRO A 154 16.72 -18.99 7.50
N SER A 155 15.94 -19.73 8.27
CA SER A 155 14.49 -19.79 8.13
C SER A 155 13.82 -18.59 8.80
N VAL A 156 12.56 -18.32 8.44
CA VAL A 156 11.73 -17.28 9.09
C VAL A 156 11.69 -17.46 10.61
N ALA A 157 11.51 -18.71 11.08
CA ALA A 157 11.49 -19.01 12.50
C ALA A 157 12.82 -18.70 13.20
N GLN A 158 13.94 -18.88 12.50
CA GLN A 158 15.28 -18.59 13.04
C GLN A 158 15.54 -17.10 13.14
N VAL A 159 15.14 -16.31 12.14
CA VAL A 159 15.24 -14.83 12.19
C VAL A 159 14.43 -14.29 13.37
N VAL A 160 13.18 -14.74 13.51
CA VAL A 160 12.30 -14.30 14.62
C VAL A 160 12.82 -14.74 15.98
N ALA A 161 13.46 -15.92 16.06
CA ALA A 161 14.06 -16.41 17.29
C ALA A 161 15.44 -15.78 17.60
N GLY A 162 16.03 -15.00 16.68
CA GLY A 162 17.40 -14.50 16.83
C GLY A 162 18.45 -15.61 16.86
N THR A 163 18.27 -16.67 16.06
CA THR A 163 19.15 -17.86 16.08
C THR A 163 19.78 -18.15 14.73
N HIS A 164 21.02 -18.60 14.72
CA HIS A 164 21.73 -19.00 13.51
C HIS A 164 21.40 -20.45 13.13
N PRO A 165 21.26 -20.78 11.83
CA PRO A 165 20.87 -22.11 11.36
C PRO A 165 21.80 -23.29 11.70
N THR A 166 22.99 -23.04 12.25
CA THR A 166 24.02 -24.09 12.46
C THR A 166 24.77 -23.90 13.78
N SER A 167 25.23 -22.68 14.08
CA SER A 167 25.96 -22.36 15.32
C SER A 167 25.05 -22.10 16.52
N GLY A 168 23.75 -21.87 16.30
CA GLY A 168 22.79 -21.54 17.34
C GLY A 168 22.74 -20.05 17.72
N LEU A 169 23.78 -19.26 17.41
CA LEU A 169 23.82 -17.80 17.63
C LEU A 169 24.35 -17.06 16.40
N PRO A 170 23.65 -15.99 15.93
CA PRO A 170 24.20 -15.07 14.92
C PRO A 170 25.30 -14.20 15.55
N HIS A 171 26.02 -13.43 14.72
CA HIS A 171 26.97 -12.44 15.27
C HIS A 171 26.23 -11.24 15.84
N ASP A 172 25.11 -10.88 15.23
CA ASP A 172 24.15 -9.97 15.84
C ASP A 172 22.73 -10.26 15.38
N SER A 173 21.77 -9.80 16.18
CA SER A 173 20.35 -9.93 15.89
C SER A 173 19.55 -8.92 16.69
N GLY A 174 18.43 -8.48 16.12
CA GLY A 174 17.49 -7.59 16.78
C GLY A 174 16.04 -7.92 16.46
N GLY A 175 15.17 -7.33 17.26
CA GLY A 175 13.72 -7.38 17.08
C GLY A 175 12.95 -8.03 18.25
N PRO A 176 11.62 -7.87 18.28
CA PRO A 176 10.82 -7.13 17.30
C PRO A 176 11.11 -5.61 17.34
N VAL A 177 11.38 -5.03 16.18
CA VAL A 177 11.56 -3.58 15.97
C VAL A 177 10.27 -3.03 15.38
N SER A 178 9.77 -1.95 15.95
CA SER A 178 8.48 -1.37 15.56
C SER A 178 8.65 -0.44 14.34
N ALA A 179 7.80 -0.64 13.33
CA ALA A 179 7.67 0.21 12.16
C ALA A 179 6.23 0.72 12.09
N PRO A 180 5.90 1.79 12.84
CA PRO A 180 4.52 2.21 13.08
C PRO A 180 3.87 2.95 11.90
N THR A 181 4.66 3.28 10.87
CA THR A 181 4.20 4.03 9.69
C THR A 181 4.68 3.32 8.43
N ALA A 182 3.78 3.16 7.47
CA ALA A 182 4.10 2.67 6.13
C ALA A 182 5.25 3.49 5.49
N ASP A 183 6.13 2.79 4.77
CA ASP A 183 7.27 3.33 4.02
C ASP A 183 8.27 4.15 4.85
N GLN A 184 8.20 4.07 6.18
CA GLN A 184 9.18 4.70 7.06
C GLN A 184 10.49 3.90 7.05
N ASP A 185 11.60 4.56 6.73
CA ASP A 185 12.94 4.01 6.94
C ASP A 185 13.25 3.91 8.43
N VAL A 186 13.40 2.68 8.92
CA VAL A 186 13.82 2.36 10.28
C VAL A 186 15.24 1.83 10.23
N VAL A 187 16.12 2.44 11.02
CA VAL A 187 17.57 2.16 11.04
C VAL A 187 17.96 1.49 12.35
N GLU A 188 18.57 0.32 12.26
CA GLU A 188 19.07 -0.46 13.39
C GLU A 188 20.59 -0.65 13.27
N GLY A 189 21.32 -0.35 14.34
CA GLY A 189 22.78 -0.54 14.37
C GLY A 189 23.16 -1.98 14.69
N MET A 190 23.81 -2.65 13.76
CA MET A 190 24.46 -3.95 13.96
C MET A 190 25.82 -3.78 14.62
N VAL A 191 26.14 -4.65 15.58
CA VAL A 191 27.37 -4.66 16.39
C VAL A 191 27.96 -6.06 16.50
N ASN A 192 29.11 -6.20 17.19
CA ASN A 192 29.78 -7.49 17.43
C ASN A 192 30.12 -8.28 16.15
N LEU A 193 30.25 -7.60 15.02
CA LEU A 193 30.67 -8.22 13.77
C LEU A 193 32.18 -8.45 13.79
N LEU A 194 32.63 -9.44 13.02
CA LEU A 194 34.05 -9.65 12.72
C LEU A 194 34.49 -8.75 11.56
N GLU A 195 35.70 -8.19 11.66
CA GLU A 195 36.36 -7.42 10.60
C GLU A 195 36.63 -8.26 9.34
N GLU A 196 36.78 -7.59 8.19
CA GLU A 196 37.06 -8.21 6.88
C GLU A 196 36.19 -9.43 6.55
N THR A 197 34.93 -9.42 6.97
CA THR A 197 34.04 -10.58 6.86
C THR A 197 32.82 -10.23 6.02
N ASP A 198 32.52 -11.09 5.04
CA ASP A 198 31.29 -11.03 4.27
C ASP A 198 30.11 -11.49 5.13
N TYR A 199 29.05 -10.68 5.16
CA TYR A 199 27.80 -10.95 5.88
C TYR A 199 26.59 -10.86 4.96
N VAL A 200 25.51 -11.48 5.42
CA VAL A 200 24.15 -11.25 4.93
C VAL A 200 23.26 -10.91 6.13
N ALA A 201 22.63 -9.73 6.08
CA ALA A 201 21.56 -9.37 6.97
C ALA A 201 20.24 -9.95 6.42
N TYR A 202 19.51 -10.69 7.26
CA TYR A 202 18.22 -11.27 6.91
C TYR A 202 17.11 -10.59 7.72
N VAL A 203 16.00 -10.27 7.08
CA VAL A 203 14.85 -9.58 7.67
C VAL A 203 13.57 -10.37 7.44
N VAL A 204 12.70 -10.36 8.46
CA VAL A 204 11.33 -10.88 8.42
C VAL A 204 10.43 -9.82 9.04
N ALA A 205 9.32 -9.49 8.37
CA ALA A 205 8.31 -8.59 8.92
C ALA A 205 6.96 -9.29 9.19
N GLU A 206 6.20 -8.68 10.07
CA GLU A 206 4.83 -9.03 10.47
C GLU A 206 4.02 -7.74 10.69
N ASP A 207 2.82 -7.66 10.14
CA ASP A 207 1.90 -6.52 10.35
C ASP A 207 1.18 -6.60 11.72
N ASP A 208 0.38 -5.59 12.02
CA ASP A 208 -0.45 -5.52 13.22
C ASP A 208 -1.64 -6.52 13.22
N ALA A 209 -2.01 -7.07 12.05
CA ALA A 209 -3.01 -8.13 11.91
C ALA A 209 -2.41 -9.54 12.16
N GLY A 210 -1.09 -9.64 12.27
CA GLY A 210 -0.34 -10.86 12.52
C GLY A 210 0.03 -11.65 11.26
N ASN A 211 -0.09 -11.08 10.06
CA ASN A 211 0.38 -11.76 8.85
C ASN A 211 1.90 -11.56 8.73
N ARG A 212 2.62 -12.68 8.59
CA ARG A 212 4.08 -12.71 8.58
C ARG A 212 4.63 -13.15 7.24
N HIS A 213 5.79 -12.62 6.86
CA HIS A 213 6.53 -13.13 5.70
C HIS A 213 6.70 -14.65 5.75
N THR A 214 6.52 -15.30 4.60
CA THR A 214 6.75 -16.74 4.42
C THR A 214 8.19 -17.08 4.01
N SER A 215 9.00 -16.07 3.70
CA SER A 215 10.41 -16.19 3.32
C SER A 215 11.20 -15.03 3.90
N VAL A 216 12.51 -15.21 4.07
CA VAL A 216 13.40 -14.14 4.52
C VAL A 216 13.76 -13.21 3.36
N SER A 217 13.82 -11.92 3.64
CA SER A 217 14.44 -10.92 2.76
C SER A 217 15.87 -10.67 3.22
N SER A 218 16.75 -10.14 2.36
CA SER A 218 18.16 -10.03 2.73
C SER A 218 18.94 -8.93 2.00
N ALA A 219 19.99 -8.45 2.65
CA ALA A 219 21.01 -7.56 2.09
C ALA A 219 22.42 -8.05 2.45
N ALA A 220 23.31 -8.12 1.46
CA ALA A 220 24.70 -8.52 1.65
C ALA A 220 25.60 -7.30 1.87
N PHE A 221 26.62 -7.45 2.71
CA PHE A 221 27.62 -6.42 2.99
C PHE A 221 28.93 -7.04 3.47
N THR A 222 30.02 -6.27 3.47
CA THR A 222 31.35 -6.73 3.91
C THR A 222 31.92 -5.73 4.89
N THR A 223 32.27 -6.18 6.10
CA THR A 223 32.91 -5.32 7.11
C THR A 223 34.31 -4.89 6.66
N LEU A 224 34.74 -3.73 7.13
CA LEU A 224 36.03 -3.16 6.74
C LEU A 224 37.19 -3.75 7.55
N ASP A 225 38.41 -3.60 7.01
CA ASP A 225 39.63 -3.76 7.79
C ASP A 225 39.91 -2.47 8.57
N GLU A 226 40.07 -2.57 9.89
CA GLU A 226 40.52 -1.44 10.72
C GLU A 226 41.92 -1.67 11.31
N SER A 227 42.58 -2.78 10.96
CA SER A 227 43.93 -3.09 11.41
C SER A 227 44.95 -2.12 10.79
N PRO A 228 45.71 -1.37 11.60
CA PRO A 228 46.75 -0.49 11.06
C PRO A 228 47.84 -1.29 10.32
N PRO A 229 48.38 -0.78 9.21
CA PRO A 229 49.50 -1.43 8.53
C PRO A 229 50.70 -1.53 9.47
N VAL A 230 51.18 -2.74 9.70
CA VAL A 230 52.39 -2.97 10.50
C VAL A 230 53.64 -2.85 9.62
N PHE A 231 54.65 -2.12 10.10
CA PHE A 231 55.95 -2.10 9.44
C PHE A 231 56.69 -3.41 9.75
N GLU A 232 56.98 -4.19 8.70
CA GLU A 232 57.87 -5.35 8.76
C GLU A 232 59.29 -4.88 9.13
N VAL A 233 59.70 -5.07 10.39
CA VAL A 233 61.11 -4.90 10.77
C VAL A 233 61.91 -6.07 10.23
N SER A 234 62.50 -5.90 9.04
CA SER A 234 63.50 -6.84 8.53
C SER A 234 64.64 -6.99 9.55
N PRO A 235 64.96 -8.22 10.02
CA PRO A 235 66.09 -8.42 10.90
C PRO A 235 67.37 -8.03 10.14
N GLN A 236 68.00 -6.93 10.56
CA GLN A 236 69.35 -6.61 10.09
C GLN A 236 70.29 -7.64 10.69
N LEU A 237 70.80 -8.52 9.82
CA LEU A 237 71.94 -9.39 10.11
C LEU A 237 73.25 -8.59 10.08
#